data_AF-A0AAV5EW38-F1
#
_entry.id   AF-A0AAV5EW38-F1
#
_cell.length_a   1.000
_cell.length_b   1.000
_cell.length_c   1.000
_cell.angle_alpha   90.00
_cell.angle_beta   90.00
_cell.angle_gamma   90.00
#
_symmetry.space_group_name_H-M   'P 1'
#
loop_
_entity.id
_entity.type
_entity.pdbx_description
1 polymer ?
#
loop_
_entity_poly.entity_id
_entity_poly.type
_entity_poly.pdbx_seq_one_letter_code
_entity_poly.pdbx_strand_id
1 'polypeptide(L)'
;MTVTAGSAAYPARAWPRVAPAAATRCSRFRRPGACAYPVAAAADLAFHPEVSRAAESLQAEFRAVDRALAYNSSRVAAAFRRARVAPHHFGGSTGYGHDDGGGREALDSIFAEIVGAEAAIVRPQFFSGTHAIACALFALLRPGHELLAVAGPPYDTLEEVIGIRGSANVGSLKDFGWHTEKFRCSLQKMAALIGMLLLVPSNQKPDVPSYRDPVDIRGARV
;
A
#
# COMPACT_ATOMS: atom_id res chain seq x y z
N MET A 1 37.04 -33.88 0.96
CA MET A 1 35.59 -33.91 1.17
C MET A 1 34.97 -32.81 0.33
N THR A 2 34.46 -33.16 -0.85
CA THR A 2 33.85 -32.24 -1.81
C THR A 2 32.34 -32.18 -1.54
N VAL A 3 31.80 -30.98 -1.30
CA VAL A 3 30.35 -30.76 -1.17
C VAL A 3 29.86 -30.15 -2.49
N THR A 4 29.08 -30.93 -3.23
CA THR A 4 28.40 -30.55 -4.48
C THR A 4 27.17 -29.70 -4.17
N ALA A 5 27.06 -28.54 -4.84
CA ALA A 5 25.89 -27.67 -4.81
C ALA A 5 24.76 -28.27 -5.67
N GLY A 6 23.60 -28.52 -5.06
CA GLY A 6 22.39 -28.93 -5.78
C GLY A 6 21.60 -27.72 -6.26
N SER A 7 21.50 -27.53 -7.58
CA SER A 7 20.60 -26.56 -8.21
C SER A 7 19.17 -27.11 -8.23
N ALA A 8 18.25 -26.50 -7.47
CA ALA A 8 16.82 -26.78 -7.60
C ALA A 8 16.24 -25.98 -8.78
N ALA A 9 16.11 -26.62 -9.94
CA ALA A 9 15.42 -26.07 -11.10
C ALA A 9 13.90 -26.32 -10.96
N TYR A 10 13.10 -25.25 -11.02
CA TYR A 10 11.64 -25.36 -11.15
C TYR A 10 11.28 -25.84 -12.57
N PRO A 11 10.36 -26.80 -12.74
CA PRO A 11 9.98 -27.26 -14.08
C PRO A 11 9.01 -26.26 -14.74
N ALA A 12 9.36 -25.80 -15.94
CA ALA A 12 8.49 -25.04 -16.82
C ALA A 12 7.38 -25.97 -17.37
N ARG A 13 6.13 -25.78 -16.92
CA ARG A 13 4.96 -26.42 -17.55
C ARG A 13 4.61 -25.70 -18.85
N ALA A 14 4.85 -26.36 -19.98
CA ALA A 14 4.34 -25.96 -21.28
C ALA A 14 2.81 -26.13 -21.33
N TRP A 15 2.12 -25.10 -21.79
CA TRP A 15 0.68 -25.15 -22.03
C TRP A 15 0.38 -25.95 -23.31
N PRO A 16 -0.62 -26.85 -23.32
CA PRO A 16 -0.92 -27.65 -24.50
C PRO A 16 -1.55 -26.78 -25.60
N ARG A 17 -1.04 -26.91 -26.84
CA ARG A 17 -1.66 -26.31 -28.03
C ARG A 17 -2.91 -27.09 -28.40
N VAL A 18 -4.05 -26.43 -28.44
CA VAL A 18 -5.34 -27.03 -28.82
C VAL A 18 -5.41 -27.18 -30.34
N ALA A 19 -5.60 -28.42 -30.82
CA ALA A 19 -5.96 -28.73 -32.21
C ALA A 19 -7.49 -28.68 -32.39
N PRO A 20 -8.02 -28.35 -33.58
CA PRO A 20 -9.47 -28.23 -33.76
C PRO A 20 -10.12 -29.62 -33.88
N ALA A 21 -11.16 -29.86 -33.08
CA ALA A 21 -11.92 -31.10 -33.11
C ALA A 21 -13.09 -31.04 -34.12
N ALA A 22 -13.22 -32.11 -34.92
CA ALA A 22 -14.26 -32.30 -35.91
C ALA A 22 -15.65 -32.50 -35.28
N ALA A 23 -16.68 -32.02 -35.99
CA ALA A 23 -18.07 -32.02 -35.57
C ALA A 23 -18.71 -33.42 -35.66
N THR A 24 -19.23 -33.92 -34.53
CA THR A 24 -20.13 -35.07 -34.52
C THR A 24 -21.52 -34.66 -34.08
N ARG A 25 -22.49 -34.97 -34.94
CA ARG A 25 -23.91 -34.62 -34.89
C ARG A 25 -24.62 -35.49 -33.85
N CYS A 26 -25.17 -34.91 -32.77
CA CYS A 26 -26.04 -35.63 -31.84
C CYS A 26 -27.47 -35.09 -31.93
N SER A 27 -28.35 -35.93 -32.44
CA SER A 27 -29.76 -35.64 -32.63
C SER A 27 -30.58 -35.87 -31.37
N ARG A 28 -31.44 -34.89 -31.06
CA ARG A 28 -32.78 -35.08 -30.47
C ARG A 28 -32.89 -35.18 -28.94
N PHE A 29 -33.07 -34.02 -28.30
CA PHE A 29 -33.96 -33.88 -27.14
C PHE A 29 -34.51 -32.45 -27.09
N ARG A 30 -35.84 -32.28 -27.19
CA ARG A 30 -36.54 -30.98 -27.21
C ARG A 30 -37.22 -30.81 -25.84
N ARG A 31 -36.77 -29.84 -25.03
CA ARG A 31 -37.50 -29.36 -23.85
C ARG A 31 -38.24 -28.05 -24.18
N PRO A 32 -39.52 -27.90 -23.82
CA PRO A 32 -40.24 -26.63 -23.93
C PRO A 32 -40.00 -25.79 -22.67
N GLY A 33 -39.69 -24.50 -22.86
CA GLY A 33 -39.43 -23.54 -21.77
C GLY A 33 -38.06 -22.87 -21.91
N ALA A 34 -37.83 -22.17 -23.02
CA ALA A 34 -36.63 -21.38 -23.23
C ALA A 34 -36.88 -19.93 -22.78
N CYS A 35 -36.36 -19.55 -21.61
CA CYS A 35 -35.93 -18.16 -21.41
C CYS A 35 -34.75 -17.95 -22.34
N ALA A 36 -35.00 -17.31 -23.47
CA ALA A 36 -34.02 -17.07 -24.51
C ALA A 36 -33.05 -15.97 -24.08
N TYR A 37 -31.98 -16.33 -23.38
CA TYR A 37 -30.73 -15.59 -23.53
C TYR A 37 -30.08 -16.12 -24.81
N PRO A 38 -29.76 -15.26 -25.80
CA PRO A 38 -29.04 -15.74 -26.97
C PRO A 38 -27.68 -16.23 -26.52
N VAL A 39 -27.49 -17.55 -26.47
CA VAL A 39 -26.20 -18.20 -26.29
C VAL A 39 -25.45 -18.10 -27.62
N ALA A 40 -25.16 -16.86 -28.03
CA ALA A 40 -24.28 -16.58 -29.13
C ALA A 40 -22.86 -16.92 -28.66
N ALA A 41 -22.33 -18.00 -29.24
CA ALA A 41 -20.93 -18.42 -29.21
C ALA A 41 -20.26 -18.31 -27.83
N ALA A 42 -20.14 -19.44 -27.13
CA ALA A 42 -19.15 -19.62 -26.08
C ALA A 42 -17.74 -19.53 -26.69
N ALA A 43 -17.33 -18.32 -27.08
CA ALA A 43 -15.98 -17.96 -27.41
C ALA A 43 -15.29 -17.69 -26.08
N ASP A 44 -14.61 -18.72 -25.57
CA ASP A 44 -13.44 -18.62 -24.70
C ASP A 44 -13.46 -17.51 -23.64
N LEU A 45 -14.57 -17.40 -22.88
CA LEU A 45 -14.62 -16.49 -21.75
C LEU A 45 -13.79 -17.11 -20.62
N ALA A 46 -12.64 -16.51 -20.34
CA ALA A 46 -11.74 -16.91 -19.25
C ALA A 46 -12.42 -16.90 -17.86
N PHE A 47 -13.59 -16.26 -17.73
CA PHE A 47 -14.35 -16.12 -16.48
C PHE A 47 -15.84 -16.43 -16.67
N HIS A 48 -16.52 -16.71 -15.55
CA HIS A 48 -17.98 -16.88 -15.50
C HIS A 48 -18.70 -15.63 -16.09
N PRO A 49 -19.78 -15.78 -16.86
CA PRO A 49 -20.43 -14.68 -17.60
C PRO A 49 -20.93 -13.50 -16.74
N GLU A 50 -21.18 -13.70 -15.45
CA GLU A 50 -21.50 -12.61 -14.52
C GLU A 50 -20.25 -11.77 -14.17
N VAL A 51 -19.10 -12.43 -14.02
CA VAL A 51 -17.82 -11.76 -13.77
C VAL A 51 -17.39 -10.97 -15.00
N SER A 52 -17.57 -11.51 -16.21
CA SER A 52 -17.24 -10.80 -17.45
C SER A 52 -18.06 -9.52 -17.59
N ARG A 53 -19.38 -9.58 -17.32
CA ARG A 53 -20.26 -8.40 -17.34
C ARG A 53 -19.89 -7.35 -16.28
N ALA A 54 -19.52 -7.79 -15.08
CA ALA A 54 -19.06 -6.89 -14.03
C ALA A 54 -17.69 -6.25 -14.37
N ALA A 55 -16.77 -7.01 -14.97
CA ALA A 55 -15.48 -6.50 -15.41
C ALA A 55 -15.62 -5.48 -16.55
N GLU A 56 -16.56 -5.72 -17.48
CA GLU A 56 -16.89 -4.77 -18.55
C GLU A 56 -17.47 -3.46 -18.00
N SER A 57 -18.36 -3.51 -17.00
CA SER A 57 -18.95 -2.30 -16.41
C SER A 57 -17.94 -1.46 -15.62
N LEU A 58 -16.89 -2.08 -15.07
CA LEU A 58 -15.82 -1.43 -14.30
C LEU A 58 -14.62 -0.96 -15.15
N GLN A 59 -14.67 -1.08 -16.48
CA GLN A 59 -13.56 -0.70 -17.37
C GLN A 59 -13.08 0.75 -17.18
N ALA A 60 -13.98 1.69 -16.91
CA ALA A 60 -13.60 3.08 -16.66
C ALA A 60 -12.76 3.24 -15.39
N GLU A 61 -13.10 2.52 -14.32
CA GLU A 61 -12.38 2.52 -13.04
C GLU A 61 -11.01 1.85 -13.18
N PHE A 62 -10.94 0.71 -13.87
CA PHE A 62 -9.65 0.05 -14.15
C PHE A 62 -8.70 0.96 -14.93
N ARG A 63 -9.20 1.66 -15.95
CA ARG A 63 -8.40 2.66 -16.68
C ARG A 63 -7.94 3.82 -15.80
N ALA A 64 -8.72 4.21 -14.79
CA ALA A 64 -8.31 5.23 -13.84
C ALA A 64 -7.19 4.73 -12.91
N VAL A 65 -7.32 3.50 -12.41
CA VAL A 65 -6.28 2.82 -11.61
C VAL A 65 -5.00 2.63 -12.43
N ASP A 66 -5.09 2.21 -13.69
CA ASP A 66 -3.93 2.02 -14.57
C ASP A 66 -3.14 3.32 -14.78
N ARG A 67 -3.83 4.45 -14.93
CA ARG A 67 -3.19 5.77 -15.02
C ARG A 67 -2.47 6.13 -13.73
N ALA A 68 -3.10 5.92 -12.58
CA ALA A 68 -2.49 6.18 -11.28
C ALA A 68 -1.28 5.25 -11.02
N LEU A 69 -1.37 3.98 -11.43
CA LEU A 69 -0.29 3.01 -11.36
C LEU A 69 0.90 3.46 -12.21
N ALA A 70 0.68 3.79 -13.48
CA ALA A 70 1.74 4.25 -14.39
C ALA A 70 2.46 5.49 -13.82
N TYR A 71 1.70 6.44 -13.29
CA TYR A 71 2.24 7.63 -12.64
C TYR A 71 3.08 7.28 -11.40
N ASN A 72 2.54 6.52 -10.46
CA ASN A 72 3.24 6.18 -9.22
C ASN A 72 4.48 5.31 -9.48
N SER A 73 4.41 4.35 -10.41
CA SER A 73 5.56 3.55 -10.82
C SER A 73 6.68 4.43 -11.40
N SER A 74 6.33 5.45 -12.21
CA SER A 74 7.32 6.39 -12.74
C SER A 74 7.98 7.24 -11.64
N ARG A 75 7.22 7.66 -10.62
CA ARG A 75 7.74 8.40 -9.45
C ARG A 75 8.72 7.56 -8.65
N VAL A 76 8.36 6.32 -8.33
CA VAL A 76 9.24 5.39 -7.61
C VAL A 76 10.51 5.15 -8.42
N ALA A 77 10.41 4.84 -9.71
CA ALA A 77 11.57 4.65 -10.57
C ALA A 77 12.48 5.91 -10.60
N ALA A 78 11.89 7.10 -10.66
CA ALA A 78 12.64 8.35 -10.63
C ALA A 78 13.38 8.57 -9.30
N ALA A 79 12.75 8.27 -8.16
CA ALA A 79 13.38 8.35 -6.83
C ALA A 79 14.60 7.42 -6.73
N PHE A 80 14.46 6.16 -7.18
CA PHE A 80 15.58 5.20 -7.22
C PHE A 80 16.74 5.68 -8.11
N ARG A 81 16.44 6.29 -9.27
CA ARG A 81 17.47 6.87 -10.15
C ARG A 81 18.19 8.05 -9.49
N ARG A 82 17.46 8.95 -8.83
CA ARG A 82 18.04 10.11 -8.12
C ARG A 82 18.93 9.69 -6.95
N ALA A 83 18.51 8.69 -6.20
CA ALA A 83 19.30 8.08 -5.13
C ALA A 83 20.50 7.26 -5.65
N ARG A 84 20.67 7.11 -6.97
CA ARG A 84 21.76 6.37 -7.63
C ARG A 84 21.93 4.97 -7.05
N VAL A 85 20.81 4.26 -6.86
CA VAL A 85 20.83 2.91 -6.30
C VAL A 85 21.62 1.98 -7.23
N ALA A 86 22.67 1.36 -6.68
CA ALA A 86 23.53 0.41 -7.37
C ALA A 86 23.63 -0.90 -6.57
N PRO A 87 24.19 -1.98 -7.17
CA PRO A 87 24.25 -3.31 -6.55
C PRO A 87 24.87 -3.36 -5.14
N HIS A 88 25.79 -2.45 -4.81
CA HIS A 88 26.43 -2.41 -3.50
C HIS A 88 25.47 -2.05 -2.35
N HIS A 89 24.41 -1.29 -2.62
CA HIS A 89 23.38 -0.97 -1.60
C HIS A 89 22.56 -2.19 -1.17
N PHE A 90 22.58 -3.27 -1.95
CA PHE A 90 21.93 -4.54 -1.59
C PHE A 90 22.87 -5.47 -0.81
N GLY A 91 24.05 -4.97 -0.39
CA GLY A 91 24.92 -5.67 0.53
C GLY A 91 24.23 -5.92 1.87
N GLY A 92 24.40 -7.13 2.42
CA GLY A 92 23.99 -7.41 3.78
C GLY A 92 24.90 -6.72 4.79
N SER A 93 24.34 -6.29 5.91
CA SER A 93 25.11 -5.81 7.07
C SER A 93 24.94 -6.74 8.26
N THR A 94 26.02 -6.92 9.02
CA THR A 94 26.04 -7.73 10.25
C THR A 94 26.50 -6.89 11.44
N GLY A 95 26.27 -7.39 12.66
CA GLY A 95 26.61 -6.65 13.89
C GLY A 95 25.84 -5.33 14.02
N TYR A 96 26.56 -4.24 14.34
CA TYR A 96 25.97 -2.91 14.53
C TYR A 96 25.47 -2.26 13.23
N GLY A 97 25.98 -2.68 12.07
CA GLY A 97 25.50 -2.20 10.77
C GLY A 97 25.86 -0.75 10.43
N HIS A 98 26.99 -0.23 10.93
CA HIS A 98 27.48 1.13 10.61
C HIS A 98 28.06 1.29 9.19
N ASP A 99 28.45 0.18 8.55
CA ASP A 99 29.10 0.18 7.23
C ASP A 99 28.36 -0.76 6.28
N ASP A 100 27.09 -0.44 6.01
CA ASP A 100 26.22 -1.23 5.13
C ASP A 100 26.27 -0.76 3.67
N GLY A 101 27.35 -0.06 3.29
CA GLY A 101 27.49 0.53 1.96
C GLY A 101 26.48 1.64 1.66
N GLY A 102 25.83 2.21 2.68
CA GLY A 102 24.84 3.29 2.55
C GLY A 102 23.48 2.81 2.07
N GLY A 103 23.21 1.49 2.14
CA GLY A 103 21.96 0.91 1.66
C GLY A 103 20.74 1.37 2.45
N ARG A 104 20.85 1.47 3.78
CA ARG A 104 19.76 1.97 4.66
C ARG A 104 19.45 3.43 4.40
N GLU A 105 20.47 4.27 4.32
CA GLU A 105 20.33 5.72 4.11
C GLU A 105 19.76 6.01 2.72
N ALA A 106 20.18 5.26 1.71
CA ALA A 106 19.60 5.34 0.37
C ALA A 106 18.11 4.99 0.38
N LEU A 107 17.72 3.93 1.09
CA LEU A 107 16.32 3.52 1.20
C LEU A 107 15.46 4.58 1.91
N ASP A 108 15.98 5.15 3.00
CA ASP A 108 15.29 6.24 3.73
C ASP A 108 15.09 7.46 2.85
N SER A 109 16.13 7.89 2.13
CA SER A 109 16.06 9.02 1.22
C SER A 109 15.02 8.80 0.11
N ILE A 110 14.96 7.59 -0.45
CA ILE A 110 13.98 7.22 -1.49
C ILE A 110 12.56 7.29 -0.93
N PHE A 111 12.33 6.71 0.25
CA PHE A 111 11.00 6.72 0.86
C PHE A 111 10.56 8.13 1.25
N ALA A 112 11.45 8.94 1.84
CA ALA A 112 11.19 10.34 2.16
C ALA A 112 10.76 11.12 0.90
N GLU A 113 11.45 10.90 -0.22
CA GLU A 113 11.12 11.55 -1.49
C GLU A 113 9.77 11.09 -2.07
N ILE A 114 9.46 9.79 -1.99
CA ILE A 114 8.19 9.24 -2.50
C ILE A 114 7.00 9.74 -1.68
N VAL A 115 7.12 9.75 -0.35
CA VAL A 115 6.03 10.19 0.54
C VAL A 115 5.94 11.71 0.66
N GLY A 116 6.98 12.44 0.26
CA GLY A 116 7.08 13.89 0.41
C GLY A 116 7.32 14.30 1.86
N ALA A 117 8.16 13.57 2.58
CA ALA A 117 8.61 13.92 3.92
C ALA A 117 10.05 14.44 3.88
N GLU A 118 10.45 15.21 4.90
CA GLU A 118 11.84 15.68 5.03
C GLU A 118 12.81 14.52 5.32
N ALA A 119 12.35 13.53 6.08
CA ALA A 119 13.08 12.33 6.42
C ALA A 119 12.13 11.14 6.56
N ALA A 120 12.66 9.93 6.39
CA ALA A 120 11.93 8.69 6.60
C ALA A 120 12.82 7.68 7.33
N ILE A 121 12.20 6.70 7.98
CA ILE A 121 12.88 5.58 8.62
C ILE A 121 12.23 4.28 8.17
N VAL A 122 12.93 3.52 7.33
CA VAL A 122 12.43 2.26 6.77
C VAL A 122 13.33 1.12 7.20
N ARG A 123 12.81 0.29 8.10
CA ARG A 123 13.64 -0.64 8.87
C ARG A 123 12.96 -1.99 9.06
N PRO A 124 13.68 -3.12 8.85
CA PRO A 124 13.16 -4.44 9.17
C PRO A 124 12.99 -4.66 10.69
N GLN A 125 13.53 -3.78 11.53
CA GLN A 125 13.30 -3.77 12.98
C GLN A 125 11.84 -3.46 13.36
N PHE A 126 11.05 -2.89 12.44
CA PHE A 126 9.62 -2.76 12.64
C PHE A 126 8.89 -4.07 12.31
N PHE A 127 8.46 -4.79 13.34
CA PHE A 127 7.70 -6.04 13.18
C PHE A 127 6.33 -5.88 12.50
N SER A 128 5.68 -4.72 12.64
CA SER A 128 4.34 -4.48 12.09
C SER A 128 4.06 -2.99 11.88
N GLY A 129 3.00 -2.68 11.13
CA GLY A 129 2.51 -1.30 11.00
C GLY A 129 2.08 -0.69 12.33
N THR A 130 1.41 -1.47 13.20
CA THR A 130 1.04 -1.02 14.55
C THR A 130 2.28 -0.70 15.39
N HIS A 131 3.37 -1.47 15.26
CA HIS A 131 4.63 -1.17 15.94
C HIS A 131 5.24 0.15 15.44
N ALA A 132 5.24 0.40 14.13
CA ALA A 132 5.73 1.67 13.58
C ALA A 132 4.94 2.88 14.11
N ILE A 133 3.61 2.78 14.16
CA ILE A 133 2.75 3.85 14.71
C ILE A 133 3.00 4.02 16.21
N ALA A 134 3.09 2.92 16.97
CA ALA A 134 3.39 2.99 18.39
C ALA A 134 4.73 3.69 18.65
N CYS A 135 5.80 3.31 17.94
CA CYS A 135 7.10 3.97 18.06
C CYS A 135 7.03 5.47 17.77
N ALA A 136 6.28 5.88 16.72
CA ALA A 136 6.10 7.30 16.41
C ALA A 136 5.36 8.04 17.53
N LEU A 137 4.30 7.46 18.09
CA LEU A 137 3.57 8.05 19.22
C LEU A 137 4.46 8.16 20.46
N PHE A 138 5.23 7.11 20.78
CA PHE A 138 6.14 7.11 21.92
C PHE A 138 7.31 8.09 21.76
N ALA A 139 7.80 8.29 20.54
CA ALA A 139 8.90 9.22 20.28
C ALA A 139 8.47 10.69 20.40
N LEU A 140 7.25 11.01 19.96
CA LEU A 140 6.74 12.38 19.90
C LEU A 140 6.06 12.84 21.19
N LEU A 141 5.35 11.94 21.87
CA LEU A 141 4.61 12.29 23.07
C LEU A 141 5.52 12.28 24.31
N ARG A 142 5.23 13.18 25.25
CA ARG A 142 5.91 13.31 26.54
C ARG A 142 4.85 13.33 27.64
N PRO A 143 5.20 12.98 28.90
CA PRO A 143 4.29 13.09 30.04
C PRO A 143 3.59 14.47 30.10
N GLY A 144 2.25 14.46 30.16
CA GLY A 144 1.43 15.67 30.11
C GLY A 144 0.96 16.12 28.71
N HIS A 145 1.42 15.48 27.63
CA HIS A 145 0.85 15.72 26.29
C HIS A 145 -0.50 15.01 26.12
N GLU A 146 -1.34 15.58 25.25
CA GLU A 146 -2.64 15.01 24.88
C GLU A 146 -2.61 14.49 23.44
N LEU A 147 -3.20 13.31 23.21
CA LEU A 147 -3.37 12.73 21.88
C LEU A 147 -4.82 12.93 21.40
N LEU A 148 -5.00 13.69 20.32
CA LEU A 148 -6.31 13.92 19.69
C LEU A 148 -6.47 13.08 18.42
N ALA A 149 -7.46 12.18 18.41
CA ALA A 149 -7.86 11.45 17.22
C ALA A 149 -9.05 12.13 16.51
N VAL A 150 -8.81 12.57 15.28
CA VAL A 150 -9.78 13.35 14.49
C VAL A 150 -10.73 12.47 13.68
N ALA A 151 -10.26 11.29 13.25
CA ALA A 151 -11.01 10.40 12.36
C ALA A 151 -11.92 9.40 13.08
N GLY A 152 -12.31 9.68 14.33
CA GLY A 152 -13.07 8.75 15.17
C GLY A 152 -12.17 7.85 16.03
N PRO A 153 -12.72 6.76 16.59
CA PRO A 153 -11.94 5.82 17.40
C PRO A 153 -10.81 5.18 16.59
N PRO A 154 -9.67 4.87 17.22
CA PRO A 154 -8.57 4.22 16.53
C PRO A 154 -8.94 2.76 16.27
N TYR A 155 -8.25 2.12 15.33
CA TYR A 155 -8.49 0.70 15.08
C TYR A 155 -8.00 -0.16 16.25
N ASP A 156 -8.63 -1.32 16.40
CA ASP A 156 -8.56 -2.26 17.52
C ASP A 156 -7.19 -2.37 18.23
N THR A 157 -6.13 -2.68 17.47
CA THR A 157 -4.80 -2.94 18.06
C THR A 157 -4.12 -1.69 18.62
N LEU A 158 -4.53 -0.47 18.21
CA LEU A 158 -4.02 0.77 18.82
C LEU A 158 -4.71 1.09 20.15
N GLU A 159 -5.88 0.52 20.44
CA GLU A 159 -6.55 0.76 21.71
C GLU A 159 -5.71 0.30 22.90
N GLU A 160 -4.97 -0.80 22.73
CA GLU A 160 -4.05 -1.36 23.73
C GLU A 160 -2.78 -0.51 23.87
N VAL A 161 -2.22 -0.04 22.75
CA VAL A 161 -1.07 0.87 22.76
C VAL A 161 -1.41 2.16 23.51
N ILE A 162 -2.60 2.72 23.26
CA ILE A 162 -3.06 3.97 23.87
C ILE A 162 -3.47 3.75 25.34
N GLY A 163 -3.89 2.55 25.73
CA GLY A 163 -4.38 2.23 27.07
C GLY A 163 -5.87 2.52 27.28
N ILE A 164 -6.66 2.47 26.21
CA ILE A 164 -8.13 2.52 26.24
C ILE A 164 -8.68 1.14 26.60
N ARG A 165 -8.04 0.10 26.07
CA ARG A 165 -8.37 -1.31 26.27
C ARG A 165 -7.17 -2.04 26.85
N GLY A 166 -7.42 -3.06 27.67
CA GLY A 166 -6.40 -3.91 28.28
C GLY A 166 -6.22 -3.69 29.79
N SER A 167 -5.39 -4.52 30.39
CA SER A 167 -4.97 -4.43 31.79
C SER A 167 -3.98 -3.29 32.02
N ALA A 168 -3.99 -2.70 33.22
CA ALA A 168 -2.97 -1.73 33.62
C ALA A 168 -1.55 -2.36 33.62
N ASN A 169 -0.52 -1.53 33.44
CA ASN A 169 0.91 -1.90 33.48
C ASN A 169 1.43 -2.73 32.30
N VAL A 170 0.89 -2.51 31.10
CA VAL A 170 1.42 -3.12 29.87
C VAL A 170 2.47 -2.21 29.20
N GLY A 171 2.70 -1.01 29.76
CA GLY A 171 3.53 0.01 29.14
C GLY A 171 2.76 0.78 28.07
N SER A 172 1.46 0.98 28.28
CA SER A 172 0.61 1.77 27.40
C SER A 172 0.89 3.26 27.55
N LEU A 173 0.52 4.08 26.55
CA LEU A 173 0.66 5.53 26.61
C LEU A 173 0.09 6.12 27.91
N LYS A 174 -1.04 5.60 28.37
CA LYS A 174 -1.69 5.99 29.62
C LYS A 174 -0.84 5.70 30.86
N ASP A 175 -0.09 4.59 30.86
CA ASP A 175 0.81 4.22 31.97
C ASP A 175 1.98 5.22 32.12
N PHE A 176 2.37 5.90 31.02
CA PHE A 176 3.38 6.97 31.03
C PHE A 176 2.83 8.36 31.42
N GLY A 177 1.62 8.42 31.96
CA GLY A 177 1.00 9.64 32.47
C GLY A 177 0.36 10.51 31.38
N TRP A 178 -0.12 9.89 30.30
CA TRP A 178 -0.75 10.64 29.19
C TRP A 178 -2.26 10.62 29.32
N HIS A 179 -2.85 11.79 29.15
CA HIS A 179 -4.29 11.94 29.16
C HIS A 179 -4.80 11.83 27.73
N THR A 180 -5.65 10.84 27.50
CA THR A 180 -6.38 10.71 26.24
C THR A 180 -7.75 11.31 26.49
N GLU A 181 -8.01 12.51 25.96
CA GLU A 181 -9.38 13.00 25.96
C GLU A 181 -10.17 12.19 24.94
N LYS A 182 -11.21 11.50 25.45
CA LYS A 182 -12.02 10.56 24.67
C LYS A 182 -12.52 11.20 23.37
N PHE A 183 -12.46 10.37 22.32
CA PHE A 183 -12.93 10.46 20.93
C PHE A 183 -14.29 11.11 20.65
N ARG A 184 -14.53 12.31 21.20
CA ARG A 184 -15.58 13.19 20.75
C ARG A 184 -14.89 14.32 20.02
N CYS A 185 -14.62 14.09 18.74
CA CYS A 185 -14.31 15.18 17.83
C CYS A 185 -15.54 16.10 17.80
N SER A 186 -15.59 17.09 18.69
CA SER A 186 -16.60 18.13 18.59
C SER A 186 -16.23 18.99 17.38
N LEU A 187 -17.23 19.45 16.64
CA LEU A 187 -17.02 20.39 15.53
C LEU A 187 -16.17 21.61 15.96
N GLN A 188 -16.21 21.99 17.25
CA GLN A 188 -15.40 23.05 17.83
C GLN A 188 -13.90 22.73 17.87
N LYS A 189 -13.50 21.50 18.24
CA LYS A 189 -12.08 21.10 18.23
C LYS A 189 -11.53 21.00 16.80
N MET A 190 -12.35 20.52 15.85
CA MET A 190 -12.02 20.56 14.42
C MET A 190 -11.86 21.98 13.88
N ALA A 191 -12.79 22.88 14.22
CA ALA A 191 -12.71 24.28 13.80
C ALA A 191 -11.47 24.99 14.39
N ALA A 192 -11.11 24.70 15.64
CA ALA A 192 -9.89 25.22 16.25
C ALA A 192 -8.62 24.68 15.57
N LEU A 193 -8.59 23.38 15.22
CA LEU A 193 -7.47 22.78 14.50
C LEU A 193 -7.34 23.33 13.08
N ILE A 194 -8.45 23.49 12.35
CA ILE A 194 -8.46 24.11 11.02
C ILE A 194 -8.01 25.57 11.10
N GLY A 195 -8.44 26.32 12.11
CA GLY A 195 -7.96 27.69 12.35
C GLY A 195 -6.46 27.76 12.65
N MET A 196 -5.94 26.81 13.42
CA MET A 196 -4.51 26.71 13.74
C MET A 196 -3.66 26.26 12.54
N LEU A 197 -4.19 25.35 11.70
CA LEU A 197 -3.53 24.86 10.50
C LEU A 197 -3.53 25.91 9.36
N LEU A 198 -4.58 26.72 9.27
CA LEU A 198 -4.66 27.86 8.33
C LEU A 198 -3.71 29.02 8.69
N LEU A 199 -3.19 29.05 9.92
CA LEU A 199 -2.15 29.99 10.35
C LEU A 199 -0.72 29.47 10.10
N VAL A 200 -0.56 28.21 9.68
CA VAL A 200 0.75 27.68 9.27
C VAL A 200 1.07 28.22 7.86
N PRO A 201 2.14 29.01 7.69
CA PRO A 201 2.47 29.58 6.38
C PRO A 201 2.66 28.46 5.36
N SER A 202 1.96 28.56 4.23
CA SER A 202 1.88 27.55 3.15
C SER A 202 3.22 27.24 2.45
N ASN A 203 4.34 27.77 2.93
CA ASN A 203 5.66 27.69 2.31
C ASN A 203 6.46 26.43 2.71
N GLN A 204 5.90 25.55 3.53
CA GLN A 204 6.53 24.28 3.96
C GLN A 204 5.80 23.02 3.48
N LYS A 205 4.75 23.14 2.67
CA LYS A 205 4.08 21.96 2.13
C LYS A 205 4.86 21.53 0.88
N PRO A 206 5.55 20.37 0.88
CA PRO A 206 6.06 19.83 -0.36
C PRO A 206 4.87 19.69 -1.31
N ASP A 207 5.07 20.06 -2.57
CA ASP A 207 4.06 19.94 -3.62
C ASP A 207 3.87 18.44 -3.88
N VAL A 208 3.07 17.80 -3.03
CA VAL A 208 2.72 16.37 -3.13
C VAL A 208 1.44 16.33 -3.94
N PRO A 209 1.49 15.87 -5.21
CA PRO A 209 0.30 15.77 -6.03
C PRO A 209 -0.69 14.83 -5.34
N SER A 210 -1.91 15.31 -5.12
CA SER A 210 -3.01 14.50 -4.60
C SER A 210 -3.31 13.39 -5.59
N TYR A 211 -3.73 12.23 -5.10
CA TYR A 211 -4.21 11.13 -5.94
C TYR A 211 -5.34 11.54 -6.90
N ARG A 212 -6.02 12.66 -6.62
CA ARG A 212 -7.09 13.23 -7.45
C ARG A 212 -6.62 14.26 -8.49
N ASP A 213 -5.35 14.67 -8.49
CA ASP A 213 -4.89 15.69 -9.42
C ASP A 213 -4.72 15.09 -10.82
N PRO A 214 -5.23 15.74 -11.88
CA PRO A 214 -5.08 15.26 -13.24
C PRO A 214 -3.60 15.20 -13.63
N VAL A 215 -3.16 14.03 -14.07
CA VAL A 215 -1.77 13.72 -14.42
C VAL A 215 -1.37 14.45 -15.71
N ASP A 216 -0.50 15.46 -15.61
CA ASP A 216 0.13 16.06 -16.79
C ASP A 216 1.37 15.27 -17.21
N ILE A 217 1.16 14.30 -18.11
CA ILE A 217 2.22 13.46 -18.69
C ILE A 217 3.10 14.19 -19.72
N ARG A 218 2.84 15.46 -20.03
CA ARG A 218 3.55 16.20 -21.10
C ARG A 218 4.96 16.67 -20.72
N GLY A 219 5.34 16.57 -19.44
CA GLY A 219 6.67 16.96 -18.94
C GLY A 219 7.68 15.82 -18.80
N ALA A 220 7.25 14.56 -18.95
CA ALA A 220 8.16 13.40 -18.87
C ALA A 220 8.94 13.27 -20.18
N ARG A 221 10.05 13.99 -20.31
CA ARG A 221 11.06 13.66 -21.34
C ARG A 221 11.58 12.25 -21.06
N VAL A 222 11.33 11.36 -22.01
CA VAL A 222 11.93 10.03 -22.15
C VAL A 222 13.44 10.16 -22.37
#